data_AF-A0A930PB17-F1
#
_entry.id   AF-A0A930PB17-F1
#
_cell.length_a   1.000
_cell.length_b   1.000
_cell.length_c   1.000
_cell.angle_alpha   90.00
_cell.angle_beta   90.00
_cell.angle_gamma   90.00
#
_symmetry.space_group_name_H-M   'P 1'
#
loop_
_entity.id
_entity.type
_entity.pdbx_description
1 polymer ?
#
loop_
_entity_poly.entity_id
_entity_poly.type
_entity_poly.pdbx_seq_one_letter_code
_entity_poly.pdbx_strand_id
1 'polypeptide(L)'
;MRNKLGYIVLVLLIAQLALILLSWLLTAAFPELPMRSMLSSEGIRWFFGSFVSNQLSPLLIYFIMAVMAAGACVRSRLYTALRAMLSNMRSSLTNSSNSRYKFHYRETVGLRIALVEFIVYVIVMILLTAIPHAILLSVTGQLFPSSFSSSFIPSLSLIIIIMSLTYGVASGTIDSVAKMHKILVGGLEVGSKFVPTYVIGIQLYMSIIYVFIL
;
A
#
# COMPACT_ATOMS: atom_id res chain seq x y z
N MET A 1 16.53 -7.97 -11.24
CA MET A 1 15.04 -7.82 -11.19
C MET A 1 14.47 -6.88 -12.26
N ARG A 2 15.23 -5.92 -12.83
CA ARG A 2 14.72 -4.90 -13.76
C ARG A 2 14.01 -5.45 -15.02
N ASN A 3 14.49 -6.57 -15.56
CA ASN A 3 13.89 -7.14 -16.78
C ASN A 3 12.57 -7.87 -16.52
N LYS A 4 12.38 -8.47 -15.33
CA LYS A 4 11.17 -9.26 -15.03
C LYS A 4 9.90 -8.40 -15.03
N LEU A 5 9.95 -7.20 -14.46
CA LEU A 5 8.82 -6.26 -14.45
C LEU A 5 8.47 -5.78 -15.86
N GLY A 6 9.48 -5.53 -16.70
CA GLY A 6 9.28 -5.17 -18.10
C GLY A 6 8.57 -6.27 -18.89
N TYR A 7 8.98 -7.54 -18.71
CA TYR A 7 8.27 -8.67 -19.33
C TYR A 7 6.83 -8.81 -18.84
N ILE A 8 6.57 -8.62 -17.54
CA ILE A 8 5.20 -8.66 -17.00
C ILE A 8 4.34 -7.58 -17.66
N VAL A 9 4.84 -6.34 -17.76
CA VAL A 9 4.14 -5.24 -18.42
C VAL A 9 3.83 -5.57 -19.88
N LEU A 10 4.82 -6.11 -20.61
CA LEU A 10 4.64 -6.51 -22.00
C LEU A 10 3.58 -7.62 -22.15
N VAL A 11 3.61 -8.63 -21.29
CA VAL A 11 2.60 -9.69 -21.26
C VAL A 11 1.21 -9.13 -20.97
N LEU A 12 1.09 -8.21 -20.01
CA LEU A 12 -0.19 -7.55 -19.70
C LEU A 12 -0.72 -6.73 -20.88
N LEU A 13 0.15 -6.02 -21.60
CA LEU A 13 -0.24 -5.28 -22.82
C LEU A 13 -0.70 -6.22 -23.94
N ILE A 14 0.04 -7.31 -24.17
CA ILE A 14 -0.36 -8.32 -25.16
C ILE A 14 -1.70 -8.95 -24.77
N ALA A 15 -1.88 -9.27 -23.49
CA ALA A 15 -3.13 -9.82 -22.98
C ALA A 15 -4.30 -8.82 -23.14
N GLN A 16 -4.06 -7.52 -22.92
CA GLN A 16 -5.07 -6.47 -23.14
C GLN A 16 -5.47 -6.40 -24.63
N LEU A 17 -4.50 -6.41 -25.54
CA LEU A 17 -4.75 -6.41 -26.98
C LEU A 17 -5.47 -7.68 -27.42
N ALA A 18 -5.03 -8.84 -26.92
CA ALA A 18 -5.67 -10.11 -27.19
C ALA A 18 -7.11 -10.12 -26.69
N LEU A 19 -7.40 -9.59 -25.50
CA LEU A 19 -8.76 -9.50 -24.97
C LEU A 19 -9.65 -8.58 -25.80
N ILE A 20 -9.13 -7.44 -26.25
CA ILE A 20 -9.87 -6.54 -27.14
C ILE A 20 -10.23 -7.25 -28.46
N LEU A 21 -9.27 -7.92 -29.10
CA LEU A 21 -9.48 -8.62 -30.37
C LEU A 21 -10.36 -9.87 -30.22
N LEU A 22 -10.13 -10.67 -29.18
CA LEU A 22 -10.89 -11.90 -28.90
C LEU A 22 -12.33 -11.58 -28.51
N SER A 23 -12.57 -10.56 -27.67
CA SER A 23 -13.94 -10.16 -27.33
C SER A 23 -14.73 -9.77 -28.57
N TRP A 24 -14.10 -9.08 -29.54
CA TRP A 24 -14.73 -8.79 -30.81
C TRP A 24 -14.96 -10.03 -31.68
N LEU A 25 -13.94 -10.86 -31.87
CA LEU A 25 -14.02 -12.04 -32.72
C LEU A 25 -15.06 -13.05 -32.19
N LEU A 26 -15.10 -13.27 -30.87
CA LEU A 26 -16.03 -14.19 -30.23
C LEU A 26 -17.47 -13.68 -30.31
N THR A 27 -17.73 -12.40 -30.03
CA THR A 27 -19.07 -11.83 -30.19
C THR A 27 -19.52 -11.83 -31.67
N ALA A 28 -18.59 -11.72 -32.63
CA ALA A 28 -18.91 -11.83 -34.05
C ALA A 28 -19.19 -13.27 -34.52
N ALA A 29 -18.44 -14.25 -33.99
CA ALA A 29 -18.58 -15.66 -34.37
C ALA A 29 -19.75 -16.36 -33.64
N PHE A 30 -20.01 -15.99 -32.39
CA PHE A 30 -21.02 -16.59 -31.53
C PHE A 30 -21.85 -15.50 -30.82
N PRO A 31 -22.89 -14.97 -31.49
CA PRO A 31 -23.70 -13.88 -30.94
C PRO A 31 -24.53 -14.29 -29.71
N GLU A 32 -24.74 -15.58 -29.49
CA GLU A 32 -25.53 -16.13 -28.38
C GLU A 32 -24.76 -16.14 -27.03
N LEU A 33 -23.45 -15.86 -27.05
CA LEU A 33 -22.65 -15.82 -25.82
C LEU A 33 -22.99 -14.56 -25.01
N PRO A 34 -23.13 -14.64 -23.67
CA PRO A 34 -23.35 -13.49 -22.80
C PRO A 34 -22.03 -12.69 -22.60
N MET A 35 -21.43 -12.24 -23.71
CA MET A 35 -20.15 -11.53 -23.73
C MET A 35 -20.29 -10.20 -24.46
N ARG A 36 -19.64 -9.16 -23.93
CA ARG A 36 -19.60 -7.84 -24.56
C ARG A 36 -18.33 -7.67 -25.37
N SER A 37 -18.47 -7.14 -26.59
CA SER A 37 -17.33 -6.77 -27.42
C SER A 37 -16.77 -5.40 -27.00
N MET A 38 -15.47 -5.34 -26.75
CA MET A 38 -14.76 -4.10 -26.41
C MET A 38 -14.66 -3.11 -27.59
N LEU A 39 -14.71 -3.62 -28.82
CA LEU A 39 -14.67 -2.82 -30.05
C LEU A 39 -16.05 -2.32 -30.50
N SER A 40 -17.11 -2.68 -29.77
CA SER A 40 -18.43 -2.09 -29.99
C SER A 40 -18.46 -0.61 -29.62
N SER A 41 -19.46 0.13 -30.10
CA SER A 41 -19.65 1.55 -29.72
C SER A 41 -19.81 1.72 -28.21
N GLU A 42 -20.46 0.78 -27.52
CA GLU A 42 -20.58 0.75 -26.07
C GLU A 42 -19.24 0.44 -25.39
N GLY A 43 -18.52 -0.57 -25.90
CA GLY A 43 -17.22 -0.98 -25.36
C GLY A 43 -16.16 0.11 -25.46
N ILE A 44 -16.09 0.82 -26.58
CA ILE A 44 -15.17 1.95 -26.77
C ILE A 44 -15.52 3.10 -25.80
N ARG A 45 -16.82 3.45 -25.69
CA ARG A 45 -17.28 4.49 -24.75
C ARG A 45 -16.95 4.13 -23.31
N TRP A 46 -17.18 2.87 -22.92
CA TRP A 46 -16.85 2.39 -21.59
C TRP A 46 -15.34 2.41 -21.35
N PHE A 47 -14.54 1.90 -22.29
CA PHE A 47 -13.08 1.80 -22.12
C PHE A 47 -12.43 3.17 -21.89
N PHE A 48 -12.79 4.17 -22.70
CA PHE A 48 -12.25 5.53 -22.55
C PHE A 48 -12.94 6.32 -21.43
N GLY A 49 -14.26 6.17 -21.27
CA GLY A 49 -15.05 6.90 -20.26
C GLY A 49 -14.77 6.45 -18.83
N SER A 50 -14.52 5.16 -18.61
CA SER A 50 -14.21 4.58 -17.30
C SER A 50 -12.71 4.49 -17.03
N PHE A 51 -11.84 4.91 -17.96
CA PHE A 51 -10.38 4.76 -17.81
C PHE A 51 -9.88 5.38 -16.50
N VAL A 52 -10.23 6.64 -16.23
CA VAL A 52 -9.77 7.35 -15.03
C VAL A 52 -10.37 6.74 -13.76
N SER A 53 -11.67 6.41 -13.76
CA SER A 53 -12.33 5.81 -12.60
C SER A 53 -11.77 4.43 -12.24
N ASN A 54 -11.38 3.64 -13.25
CA ASN A 54 -10.74 2.33 -13.06
C ASN A 54 -9.36 2.47 -12.42
N GLN A 55 -8.62 3.53 -12.77
CA GLN A 55 -7.29 3.79 -12.20
C GLN A 55 -7.35 4.32 -10.76
N LEU A 56 -8.37 5.12 -10.44
CA LEU A 56 -8.61 5.72 -9.11
C LEU A 56 -9.08 4.73 -8.03
N SER A 57 -8.76 3.44 -8.17
CA SER A 57 -9.15 2.45 -7.18
C SER A 57 -8.46 2.69 -5.81
N PRO A 58 -9.10 2.33 -4.69
CA PRO A 58 -8.50 2.44 -3.35
C PRO A 58 -7.14 1.75 -3.23
N LEU A 59 -6.89 0.71 -4.04
CA LEU A 59 -5.63 -0.02 -4.08
C LEU A 59 -4.44 0.88 -4.45
N LEU A 60 -4.64 1.88 -5.31
CA LEU A 60 -3.58 2.83 -5.66
C LEU A 60 -3.14 3.63 -4.43
N ILE A 61 -4.09 4.11 -3.63
CA ILE A 61 -3.81 4.87 -2.42
C ILE A 61 -3.11 3.97 -1.40
N TYR A 62 -3.59 2.74 -1.21
CA TYR A 62 -2.95 1.77 -0.32
C TYR A 62 -1.51 1.49 -0.73
N PHE A 63 -1.28 1.35 -2.04
CA PHE A 63 0.05 1.16 -2.60
C PHE A 63 0.97 2.35 -2.33
N ILE A 64 0.53 3.58 -2.65
CA ILE A 64 1.33 4.80 -2.43
C ILE A 64 1.67 4.97 -0.94
N MET A 65 0.68 4.82 -0.07
CA MET A 65 0.86 4.94 1.38
C MET A 65 1.82 3.88 1.94
N ALA A 66 1.66 2.61 1.54
CA ALA A 66 2.52 1.53 1.99
C ALA A 66 3.98 1.69 1.54
N VAL A 67 4.19 2.13 0.29
CA VAL A 67 5.53 2.38 -0.26
C VAL A 67 6.23 3.55 0.45
N MET A 68 5.50 4.63 0.74
CA MET A 68 6.03 5.74 1.52
C MET A 68 6.40 5.31 2.94
N ALA A 69 5.53 4.53 3.60
CA ALA A 69 5.77 4.00 4.93
C ALA A 69 6.99 3.07 4.98
N ALA A 70 7.10 2.14 4.03
CA ALA A 70 8.26 1.25 3.91
C ALA A 70 9.56 2.03 3.67
N GLY A 71 9.53 3.01 2.76
CA GLY A 71 10.67 3.89 2.49
C GLY A 71 11.11 4.68 3.73
N ALA A 72 10.14 5.25 4.45
CA ALA A 72 10.39 5.95 5.70
C ALA A 72 11.02 5.02 6.75
N CYS A 73 10.47 3.83 6.97
CA CYS A 73 10.96 2.84 7.93
C CYS A 73 12.39 2.37 7.69
N VAL A 74 12.74 2.11 6.43
CA VAL A 74 14.07 1.59 6.07
C VAL A 74 15.09 2.72 6.12
N ARG A 75 14.79 3.88 5.54
CA ARG A 75 15.75 4.99 5.44
C ARG A 75 15.95 5.74 6.76
N SER A 76 14.95 5.75 7.65
CA SER A 76 15.09 6.28 9.02
C SER A 76 15.87 5.35 9.96
N ARG A 77 16.18 4.12 9.55
CA ARG A 77 16.76 3.05 10.38
C ARG A 77 15.87 2.57 11.53
N LEU A 78 14.58 2.94 11.54
CA LEU A 78 13.63 2.44 12.53
C LEU A 78 13.53 0.91 12.47
N TYR A 79 13.45 0.33 11.27
CA TYR A 79 13.39 -1.13 11.11
C TYR A 79 14.59 -1.85 11.73
N THR A 80 15.80 -1.33 11.52
CA THR A 80 17.02 -1.92 12.09
C THR A 80 17.07 -1.78 13.60
N ALA A 81 16.65 -0.64 14.14
CA ALA A 81 16.60 -0.41 15.58
C ALA A 81 15.54 -1.28 16.26
N LEU A 82 14.36 -1.41 15.66
CA LEU A 82 13.29 -2.27 16.15
C LEU A 82 13.68 -3.75 16.11
N ARG A 83 14.33 -4.21 15.03
CA ARG A 83 14.86 -5.58 14.93
C ARG A 83 15.93 -5.86 15.99
N ALA A 84 16.84 -4.92 16.22
CA ALA A 84 17.86 -5.04 17.26
C ALA A 84 17.23 -5.08 18.67
N MET A 85 16.22 -4.24 18.94
CA MET A 85 15.47 -4.26 20.20
C MET A 85 14.77 -5.59 20.41
N LEU A 86 14.07 -6.10 19.38
CA LEU A 86 13.36 -7.37 19.45
C LEU A 86 14.32 -8.54 19.68
N SER A 87 15.50 -8.52 19.04
CA SER A 87 16.53 -9.54 19.26
C SER A 87 17.09 -9.52 20.68
N ASN A 88 17.30 -8.32 21.27
CA ASN A 88 17.73 -8.16 22.65
C ASN A 88 16.65 -8.62 23.65
N MET A 89 15.37 -8.34 23.36
CA MET A 89 14.26 -8.81 24.19
C MET A 89 14.17 -10.34 24.13
N ARG A 90 14.27 -10.93 22.93
CA ARG A 90 14.25 -12.38 22.74
C ARG A 90 15.42 -13.08 23.44
N SER A 91 16.64 -12.52 23.36
CA SER A 91 17.81 -13.06 24.07
C SER A 91 17.78 -12.84 25.58
N SER A 92 16.94 -11.93 26.08
CA SER A 92 16.65 -11.85 27.51
C SER A 92 15.69 -12.94 27.97
N LEU A 93 14.80 -13.44 27.10
CA LEU A 93 13.91 -14.56 27.41
C LEU A 93 14.60 -15.93 27.22
N THR A 94 15.48 -16.05 26.24
CA THR A 94 16.30 -17.24 26.04
C THR A 94 17.67 -16.96 26.63
N ASN A 95 18.07 -17.52 27.80
CA ASN A 95 19.37 -17.37 28.50
C ASN A 95 20.62 -17.65 27.61
N SER A 96 20.77 -16.90 26.53
CA SER A 96 21.68 -17.12 25.42
C SER A 96 22.48 -15.84 25.27
N SER A 97 23.71 -15.89 25.76
CA SER A 97 24.70 -14.81 25.71
C SER A 97 25.16 -14.59 24.27
N ASN A 98 24.31 -14.01 23.42
CA ASN A 98 24.70 -13.58 22.09
C ASN A 98 24.72 -12.05 22.01
N SER A 99 25.71 -11.55 21.28
CA SER A 99 26.19 -10.17 21.19
C SER A 99 25.11 -9.09 21.37
N ARG A 100 25.10 -8.42 22.54
CA ARG A 100 24.23 -7.27 22.83
C ARG A 100 24.56 -6.11 21.90
N TYR A 101 23.63 -5.73 21.03
CA TYR A 101 23.77 -4.52 20.23
C TYR A 101 23.75 -3.31 21.17
N LYS A 102 24.85 -2.54 21.22
CA LYS A 102 24.95 -1.32 22.04
C LYS A 102 24.23 -0.19 21.32
N PHE A 103 23.03 0.12 21.76
CA PHE A 103 22.31 1.30 21.31
C PHE A 103 22.98 2.58 21.85
N HIS A 104 23.12 3.59 21.01
CA HIS A 104 23.46 4.92 21.49
C HIS A 104 22.27 5.53 22.24
N TYR A 105 22.53 6.36 23.26
CA TYR A 105 21.49 6.99 24.08
C TYR A 105 20.38 7.65 23.23
N ARG A 106 20.77 8.36 22.16
CA ARG A 106 19.86 9.03 21.22
C ARG A 106 18.89 8.09 20.52
N GLU A 107 19.35 6.89 20.13
CA GLU A 107 18.51 5.89 19.46
C GLU A 107 17.49 5.29 20.42
N THR A 108 17.88 5.04 21.68
CA THR A 108 16.96 4.52 22.70
C THR A 108 15.86 5.51 23.05
N VAL A 109 16.18 6.81 23.13
CA VAL A 109 15.20 7.87 23.36
C VAL A 109 14.26 7.98 22.16
N GLY A 110 14.79 8.00 20.93
CA GLY A 110 13.97 8.04 19.73
C GLY A 110 13.02 6.85 19.60
N LEU A 111 13.50 5.64 19.96
CA LEU A 111 12.67 4.43 19.94
C LEU A 111 11.55 4.48 20.99
N ARG A 112 11.83 5.01 22.19
CA ARG A 112 10.79 5.21 23.22
C ARG A 112 9.71 6.18 22.75
N ILE A 113 10.10 7.29 22.11
CA ILE A 113 9.13 8.28 21.60
C ILE A 113 8.24 7.64 20.52
N ALA A 114 8.85 6.94 19.55
CA ALA A 114 8.09 6.25 18.50
C ALA A 114 7.13 5.19 19.08
N LEU A 115 7.54 4.48 20.14
CA LEU A 115 6.68 3.52 20.85
C LEU A 115 5.49 4.22 21.51
N VAL A 116 5.71 5.37 22.17
CA VAL A 116 4.63 6.18 22.76
C VAL A 116 3.65 6.65 21.69
N GLU A 117 4.13 7.15 20.54
CA GLU A 117 3.27 7.54 19.41
C GLU A 117 2.38 6.38 18.93
N PHE A 118 2.95 5.17 18.84
CA PHE A 118 2.21 3.98 18.46
C PHE A 118 1.14 3.61 19.49
N ILE A 119 1.46 3.65 20.79
CA ILE A 119 0.49 3.38 21.87
C ILE A 119 -0.65 4.40 21.81
N VAL A 120 -0.34 5.69 21.65
CA VAL A 120 -1.36 6.74 21.53
C VAL A 120 -2.27 6.48 20.32
N TYR A 121 -1.70 6.11 19.17
CA TYR A 121 -2.49 5.72 18.00
C TYR A 121 -3.43 4.55 18.29
N VAL A 122 -2.94 3.48 18.93
CA VAL A 122 -3.76 2.31 19.28
C VAL A 122 -4.89 2.71 20.23
N ILE A 123 -4.62 3.53 21.25
CA ILE A 123 -5.64 4.03 22.18
C ILE A 123 -6.70 4.84 21.41
N VAL A 124 -6.30 5.74 20.52
CA VAL A 124 -7.22 6.54 19.70
C VAL A 124 -8.07 5.64 18.79
N MET A 125 -7.47 4.64 18.14
CA MET A 125 -8.23 3.70 17.30
C MET A 125 -9.22 2.86 18.11
N ILE A 126 -8.85 2.41 19.32
CA ILE A 126 -9.76 1.69 20.22
C ILE A 126 -10.90 2.62 20.66
N LEU A 127 -10.60 3.85 21.05
CA LEU A 127 -11.59 4.83 21.48
C LEU A 127 -12.63 5.11 20.38
N LEU A 128 -12.17 5.23 19.13
CA LEU A 128 -13.01 5.49 17.97
C LEU A 128 -13.81 4.27 17.49
N THR A 129 -13.46 3.05 17.93
CA THR A 129 -14.12 1.79 17.51
C THR A 129 -14.99 1.18 18.61
N ALA A 130 -14.67 1.37 19.89
CA ALA A 130 -15.27 0.63 21.00
C ALA A 130 -16.29 1.44 21.84
N ILE A 131 -16.33 2.77 21.71
CA ILE A 131 -17.31 3.59 22.46
C ILE A 131 -18.70 3.48 21.81
N PRO A 132 -19.82 3.42 22.58
CA PRO A 132 -21.19 3.29 22.06
C PRO A 132 -21.71 4.45 21.18
N HIS A 133 -20.86 5.40 20.81
CA HIS A 133 -21.08 6.48 19.84
C HIS A 133 -19.93 6.51 18.81
N ALA A 134 -19.53 5.34 18.33
CA ALA A 134 -18.38 5.18 17.45
C ALA A 134 -18.61 5.85 16.08
N ILE A 135 -18.03 7.04 15.91
CA ILE A 135 -18.08 7.87 14.69
C ILE A 135 -17.51 7.13 13.46
N LEU A 136 -16.67 6.11 13.67
CA LEU A 136 -16.01 5.32 12.62
C LEU A 136 -16.67 3.96 12.33
N LEU A 137 -17.67 3.54 13.11
CA LEU A 137 -18.49 2.37 12.78
C LEU A 137 -19.54 2.77 11.74
N SER A 138 -19.93 1.81 10.90
CA SER A 138 -21.11 1.97 10.05
C SER A 138 -22.33 2.24 10.93
N VAL A 139 -23.33 2.97 10.40
CA VAL A 139 -24.62 3.25 11.05
C VAL A 139 -25.31 1.96 11.55
N THR A 140 -24.91 0.79 11.02
CA THR A 140 -25.39 -0.55 11.35
C THR A 140 -24.61 -1.28 12.45
N GLY A 141 -23.55 -0.69 13.03
CA GLY A 141 -22.73 -1.34 14.05
C GLY A 141 -21.78 -2.43 13.51
N GLN A 142 -21.71 -2.62 12.19
CA GLN A 142 -20.83 -3.61 11.56
C GLN A 142 -19.42 -3.05 11.31
N LEU A 143 -18.39 -3.86 11.61
CA LEU A 143 -16.99 -3.52 11.35
C LEU A 143 -16.62 -3.60 9.87
N PHE A 144 -17.35 -4.40 9.08
CA PHE A 144 -17.21 -4.51 7.63
C PHE A 144 -18.60 -4.47 6.97
N PRO A 145 -18.83 -3.69 5.91
CA PRO A 145 -18.02 -2.59 5.36
C PRO A 145 -18.25 -1.28 6.15
N SER A 146 -17.20 -0.71 6.73
CA SER A 146 -17.24 0.56 7.47
C SER A 146 -16.10 1.50 7.06
N SER A 147 -16.21 2.79 7.37
CA SER A 147 -15.14 3.79 7.16
C SER A 147 -13.83 3.40 7.86
N PHE A 148 -13.92 2.65 8.95
CA PHE A 148 -12.75 2.05 9.61
C PHE A 148 -12.04 1.02 8.71
N SER A 149 -12.79 0.08 8.12
CA SER A 149 -12.20 -0.97 7.26
C SER A 149 -11.53 -0.41 6.00
N SER A 150 -12.10 0.62 5.38
CA SER A 150 -11.51 1.26 4.18
C SER A 150 -10.29 2.14 4.50
N SER A 151 -10.21 2.68 5.72
CA SER A 151 -9.14 3.59 6.15
C SER A 151 -8.04 2.91 6.98
N PHE A 152 -8.19 1.63 7.30
CA PHE A 152 -7.23 0.91 8.14
C PHE A 152 -5.82 0.87 7.53
N ILE A 153 -5.69 0.48 6.25
CA ILE A 153 -4.40 0.39 5.58
C ILE A 153 -3.72 1.77 5.42
N PRO A 154 -4.42 2.83 4.96
CA PRO A 154 -3.86 4.18 4.93
C PRO A 154 -3.46 4.71 6.31
N SER A 155 -4.29 4.52 7.33
CA SER A 155 -4.02 5.03 8.68
C SER A 155 -2.83 4.32 9.33
N LEU A 156 -2.71 3.00 9.16
CA LEU A 156 -1.54 2.24 9.64
C LEU A 156 -0.26 2.70 8.94
N SER A 157 -0.33 2.93 7.63
CA SER A 157 0.82 3.45 6.87
C SER A 157 1.21 4.85 7.35
N LEU A 158 0.23 5.70 7.67
CA LEU A 158 0.46 7.04 8.19
C LEU A 158 1.16 7.01 9.56
N ILE A 159 0.70 6.21 10.51
CA ILE A 159 1.37 6.12 11.82
C ILE A 159 2.80 5.59 11.70
N ILE A 160 3.04 4.62 10.81
CA ILE A 160 4.40 4.12 10.53
C ILE A 160 5.30 5.23 9.97
N ILE A 161 4.77 6.10 9.10
CA ILE A 161 5.50 7.27 8.59
C ILE A 161 5.84 8.22 9.74
N ILE A 162 4.87 8.57 10.59
CA ILE A 162 5.09 9.46 11.74
C ILE A 162 6.18 8.89 12.65
N MET A 163 6.04 7.64 13.09
CA MET A 163 7.03 6.96 13.93
C MET A 163 8.42 6.96 13.32
N SER A 164 8.52 6.69 12.02
CA SER A 164 9.79 6.68 11.29
C SER A 164 10.45 8.05 11.26
N LEU A 165 9.66 9.11 11.09
CA LEU A 165 10.14 10.48 11.07
C LEU A 165 10.57 10.94 12.47
N THR A 166 9.73 10.70 13.48
CA THR A 166 10.04 11.06 14.87
C THR A 166 11.27 10.33 15.37
N TYR A 167 11.37 9.02 15.12
CA TYR A 167 12.59 8.26 15.40
C TYR A 167 13.80 8.84 14.65
N GLY A 168 13.63 9.17 13.37
CA GLY A 168 14.69 9.67 12.53
C GLY A 168 15.27 11.00 13.05
N VAL A 169 14.41 11.92 13.47
CA VAL A 169 14.79 13.21 14.07
C VAL A 169 15.43 13.00 15.45
N ALA A 170 14.83 12.20 16.33
CA ALA A 170 15.34 11.97 17.68
C ALA A 170 16.70 11.23 17.71
N SER A 171 16.88 10.25 16.82
CA SER A 171 18.16 9.55 16.66
C SER A 171 19.25 10.41 16.00
N GLY A 172 18.88 11.54 15.38
CA GLY A 172 19.78 12.39 14.61
C GLY A 172 20.14 11.83 13.22
N THR A 173 19.42 10.80 12.75
CA THR A 173 19.59 10.30 11.37
C THR A 173 19.00 11.27 10.35
N ILE A 174 17.95 11.99 10.73
CA ILE A 174 17.33 13.08 9.97
C ILE A 174 17.74 14.40 10.62
N ASP A 175 18.54 15.18 9.89
CA ASP A 175 19.15 16.44 10.32
C ASP A 175 18.47 17.68 9.70
N SER A 176 17.71 17.49 8.62
CA SER A 176 17.07 18.57 7.86
C SER A 176 15.72 18.15 7.29
N VAL A 177 14.82 19.12 7.13
CA VAL A 177 13.53 18.96 6.44
C VAL A 177 13.73 18.47 5.00
N ALA A 178 14.80 18.88 4.33
CA ALA A 178 15.14 18.39 2.99
C ALA A 178 15.44 16.89 2.97
N LYS A 179 16.14 16.39 4.00
CA LYS A 179 16.45 14.97 4.16
C LYS A 179 15.20 14.15 4.51
N MET A 180 14.34 14.70 5.36
CA MET A 180 13.01 14.15 5.64
C MET A 180 12.19 13.96 4.36
N HIS A 181 12.09 15.00 3.52
CA HIS A 181 11.39 14.90 2.23
C HIS A 181 12.04 13.85 1.31
N LYS A 182 13.38 13.83 1.21
CA LYS A 182 14.13 12.84 0.41
C LYS A 182 13.91 11.39 0.88
N ILE A 183 13.66 11.17 2.17
CA ILE A 183 13.33 9.86 2.71
C ILE A 183 11.96 9.39 2.22
N LEU A 184 10.95 10.27 2.27
CA LEU A 184 9.59 9.98 1.80
C LEU A 184 9.54 9.72 0.29
N VAL A 185 10.10 10.64 -0.50
CA VAL A 185 10.22 10.49 -1.97
C VAL A 185 11.01 9.24 -2.33
N GLY A 186 12.02 8.94 -1.53
CA GLY A 186 12.84 7.76 -1.67
C GLY A 186 12.10 6.43 -1.61
N GLY A 187 11.03 6.33 -0.82
CA GLY A 187 10.13 5.19 -0.85
C GLY A 187 9.42 5.11 -2.19
N LEU A 188 8.83 6.22 -2.60
CA LEU A 188 8.06 6.33 -3.85
C LEU A 188 8.90 6.03 -5.08
N GLU A 189 10.17 6.44 -5.11
CA GLU A 189 11.11 6.13 -6.19
C GLU A 189 11.29 4.62 -6.38
N VAL A 190 11.39 3.86 -5.29
CA VAL A 190 11.49 2.40 -5.35
C VAL A 190 10.17 1.79 -5.80
N GLY A 191 9.03 2.29 -5.28
CA GLY A 191 7.71 1.80 -5.66
C GLY A 191 7.27 2.18 -7.07
N SER A 192 7.79 3.28 -7.63
CA SER A 192 7.47 3.77 -8.98
C SER A 192 7.65 2.68 -10.05
N LYS A 193 8.58 1.75 -9.83
CA LYS A 193 8.84 0.60 -10.71
C LYS A 193 7.63 -0.32 -10.90
N PHE A 194 6.70 -0.35 -9.94
CA PHE A 194 5.50 -1.19 -9.99
C PHE A 194 4.27 -0.43 -10.53
N VAL A 195 4.33 0.91 -10.64
CA VAL A 195 3.20 1.72 -11.10
C VAL A 195 2.74 1.33 -12.50
N PRO A 196 3.62 1.12 -13.51
CA PRO A 196 3.17 0.69 -14.84
C PRO A 196 2.45 -0.67 -14.82
N THR A 197 2.95 -1.61 -14.01
CA THR A 197 2.33 -2.92 -13.83
C THR A 197 0.93 -2.79 -13.21
N TYR A 198 0.76 -1.93 -12.21
CA TYR A 198 -0.55 -1.65 -11.61
C TYR A 198 -1.51 -1.04 -12.63
N VAL A 199 -1.09 0.02 -13.33
CA VAL A 199 -1.95 0.77 -14.27
C VAL A 199 -2.50 -0.13 -15.37
N ILE A 200 -1.64 -0.97 -15.95
CA ILE A 200 -2.05 -1.87 -17.03
C ILE A 200 -2.84 -3.05 -16.46
N GLY A 201 -2.43 -3.57 -15.30
CA GLY A 201 -3.10 -4.69 -14.62
C GLY A 201 -4.54 -4.37 -14.23
N ILE A 202 -4.79 -3.19 -13.64
CA ILE A 202 -6.14 -2.79 -13.22
C ILE A 202 -7.04 -2.54 -14.44
N GLN A 203 -6.50 -1.95 -15.51
CA GLN A 203 -7.26 -1.74 -16.74
C GLN A 203 -7.64 -3.06 -17.39
N LEU A 204 -6.75 -4.05 -17.37
CA LEU A 204 -7.02 -5.39 -17.88
C LEU A 204 -8.05 -6.12 -17.03
N TYR A 205 -7.93 -6.05 -15.72
CA TYR A 205 -8.91 -6.62 -14.80
C TYR A 205 -10.32 -6.06 -15.04
N MET A 206 -10.45 -4.74 -15.14
CA MET A 206 -11.74 -4.11 -15.41
C MET A 206 -12.25 -4.47 -16.81
N SER A 207 -11.37 -4.59 -17.80
CA SER A 207 -11.76 -5.01 -19.15
C SER A 207 -12.30 -6.44 -19.17
N ILE A 208 -11.71 -7.35 -18.39
CA ILE A 208 -12.23 -8.72 -18.21
C ILE A 208 -13.64 -8.67 -17.61
N ILE A 209 -13.84 -7.92 -16.52
CA ILE A 209 -15.15 -7.78 -15.88
C ILE A 209 -16.20 -7.28 -16.88
N TYR A 210 -15.84 -6.26 -17.67
CA TYR A 210 -16.75 -5.71 -18.68
C TYR A 210 -17.11 -6.73 -19.77
N VAL A 211 -16.12 -7.47 -20.30
CA VAL A 211 -16.34 -8.47 -21.37
C VAL A 211 -17.21 -9.63 -20.88
N PHE A 212 -16.93 -10.14 -19.68
CA PHE A 212 -17.62 -11.32 -19.13
C PHE A 212 -18.85 -11.00 -18.29
N ILE A 213 -19.19 -9.71 -18.13
CA ILE A 213 -20.34 -9.25 -17.34
C ILE A 213 -20.32 -9.84 -15.92
N LEU A 214 -19.14 -9.77 -15.27
CA LEU A 214 -18.90 -10.34 -13.94
C LEU A 214 -19.22 -9.37 -12.79
#